data_AF-A0A9P0CWP0-F1
#
_entry.id   AF-A0A9P0CWP0-F1
#
_cell.length_a   1.000
_cell.length_b   1.000
_cell.length_c   1.000
_cell.angle_alpha   90.00
_cell.angle_beta   90.00
_cell.angle_gamma   90.00
#
_symmetry.space_group_name_H-M   'P 1'
#
loop_
_entity.id
_entity.type
_entity.pdbx_description
1 polymer ?
#
loop_
_entity_poly.entity_id
_entity_poly.type
_entity_poly.pdbx_seq_one_letter_code
_entity_poly.pdbx_strand_id
1 'polypeptide(L)'
;MESKTTISNENIMKCILELVLSAEGLKFLKSHHGGIGNHPPRRSTPPAGLWPSVFNLATKAAITANATCGERGREEFCRMVDNGKGRCGICDNFSPDPGKRHSVNFAIDGSNRWWQSPAIYYGPQYEFVTITIDLKQNKLCGTLNPQPDT
;
A
#
# COMPACT_ATOMS: atom_id res chain seq x y z
N MET A 1 9.50 -6.53 9.02
CA MET A 1 10.32 -5.50 8.37
C MET A 1 9.44 -4.29 8.27
N GLU A 2 9.83 -3.18 8.89
CA GLU A 2 9.04 -1.96 8.95
C GLU A 2 9.64 -0.95 7.97
N SER A 3 8.79 -0.31 7.17
CA SER A 3 9.17 0.80 6.29
C SER A 3 8.42 2.05 6.72
N LYS A 4 9.14 3.16 6.87
CA LYS A 4 8.60 4.45 7.27
C LYS A 4 8.95 5.48 6.21
N THR A 5 7.97 6.27 5.77
CA THR A 5 8.16 7.28 4.73
C THR A 5 7.44 8.56 5.12
N THR A 6 8.16 9.69 5.04
CA THR A 6 7.62 11.04 5.25
C THR A 6 7.40 11.70 3.91
N ILE A 7 6.21 12.29 3.72
CA ILE A 7 5.76 12.81 2.43
C ILE A 7 5.18 14.22 2.62
N SER A 8 5.50 15.14 1.71
CA SER A 8 4.88 16.48 1.66
C SER A 8 3.40 16.39 1.29
N ASN A 9 2.53 17.22 1.88
CA ASN A 9 1.09 17.16 1.69
C ASN A 9 0.64 17.20 0.21
N GLU A 10 1.31 18.00 -0.62
CA GLU A 10 1.05 18.10 -2.06
C GLU A 10 1.37 16.80 -2.85
N ASN A 11 2.21 15.94 -2.28
CA ASN A 11 2.64 14.67 -2.86
C ASN A 11 1.94 13.45 -2.26
N ILE A 12 1.03 13.64 -1.30
CA ILE A 12 0.33 12.53 -0.63
C ILE A 12 -0.49 11.69 -1.60
N MET A 13 -1.24 12.34 -2.51
CA MET A 13 -2.00 11.63 -3.54
C MET A 13 -1.10 10.83 -4.49
N LYS A 14 0.14 11.32 -4.72
CA LYS A 14 1.13 10.63 -5.56
C LYS A 14 1.77 9.46 -4.83
N CYS A 15 2.11 9.60 -3.55
CA CYS A 15 2.77 8.55 -2.79
C CYS A 15 1.85 7.38 -2.45
N ILE A 16 0.56 7.60 -2.14
CA ILE A 16 -0.38 6.48 -1.98
C ILE A 16 -0.52 5.74 -3.31
N LEU A 17 -0.64 6.46 -4.42
CA LEU A 17 -0.72 5.85 -5.74
C LEU A 17 0.56 5.07 -6.08
N GLU A 18 1.75 5.59 -5.78
CA GLU A 18 3.02 4.88 -5.98
C GLU A 18 3.18 3.67 -5.05
N LEU A 19 2.69 3.73 -3.81
CA LEU A 19 2.67 2.58 -2.89
C LEU A 19 1.69 1.50 -3.37
N VAL A 20 0.50 1.89 -3.82
CA VAL A 20 -0.50 0.98 -4.39
C VAL A 20 -0.02 0.41 -5.73
N LEU A 21 0.66 1.20 -6.56
CA LEU A 21 1.26 0.74 -7.82
C LEU A 21 2.49 -0.15 -7.60
N SER A 22 3.27 0.07 -6.53
CA SER A 22 4.30 -0.87 -6.07
C SER A 22 3.68 -2.18 -5.56
N ALA A 23 2.51 -2.09 -4.91
CA ALA A 23 1.73 -3.24 -4.49
C ALA A 23 1.03 -3.97 -5.65
N GLU A 24 0.74 -3.27 -6.76
CA GLU A 24 0.39 -3.82 -8.08
C GLU A 24 1.62 -4.16 -8.94
N GLY A 25 2.82 -3.94 -8.42
CA GLY A 25 4.12 -4.00 -9.10
C GLY A 25 4.69 -5.40 -9.33
N LEU A 26 3.86 -6.46 -9.28
CA LEU A 26 4.18 -7.76 -9.88
C LEU A 26 3.37 -8.04 -11.15
N LYS A 27 3.05 -7.00 -11.92
CA LYS A 27 2.61 -7.14 -13.33
C LYS A 27 3.78 -7.40 -14.30
N PHE A 28 4.91 -7.94 -13.82
CA PHE A 28 6.09 -8.25 -14.64
C PHE A 28 6.45 -9.74 -14.66
N LEU A 29 5.47 -10.60 -14.96
CA LEU A 29 5.70 -11.82 -15.74
C LEU A 29 4.51 -12.00 -16.69
N LYS A 30 4.54 -11.35 -17.85
CA LYS A 30 3.74 -11.76 -19.00
C LYS A 30 4.21 -13.16 -19.41
N SER A 31 3.61 -14.18 -18.81
CA SER A 31 3.63 -15.54 -19.31
C SER A 31 2.84 -15.56 -20.63
N HIS A 32 3.55 -15.59 -21.76
CA HIS A 32 2.97 -15.93 -23.04
C HIS A 32 2.80 -17.46 -23.10
N HIS A 33 1.56 -17.93 -22.99
CA HIS A 33 1.18 -19.28 -23.43
C HIS A 33 0.88 -19.27 -24.93
N GLY A 34 1.46 -20.21 -25.68
CA GLY A 34 0.84 -20.77 -26.89
C GLY A 34 1.77 -20.98 -28.09
N GLY A 35 2.23 -22.23 -28.32
CA GLY A 35 2.83 -22.66 -29.60
C GLY A 35 3.32 -24.11 -29.57
N ILE A 36 2.64 -24.98 -30.31
CA ILE A 36 2.77 -26.45 -30.39
C ILE A 36 4.00 -26.86 -31.22
N GLY A 37 4.81 -27.82 -30.76
CA GLY A 37 5.89 -28.45 -31.54
C GLY A 37 6.54 -29.65 -30.84
N ASN A 38 6.57 -30.80 -31.53
CA ASN A 38 6.96 -32.13 -31.05
C ASN A 38 8.45 -32.29 -30.66
N HIS A 39 8.76 -32.82 -29.45
CA HIS A 39 10.06 -33.41 -29.10
C HIS A 39 9.95 -34.50 -27.98
N PRO A 40 10.87 -35.50 -27.93
CA PRO A 40 10.72 -36.77 -27.19
C PRO A 40 11.06 -36.69 -25.68
N PRO A 41 10.74 -37.71 -24.86
CA PRO A 41 10.82 -37.60 -23.40
C PRO A 41 12.16 -38.08 -22.85
N ARG A 42 12.99 -37.15 -22.35
CA ARG A 42 13.93 -37.43 -21.25
C ARG A 42 14.56 -36.16 -20.70
N ARG A 43 14.24 -35.80 -19.46
CA ARG A 43 15.20 -35.38 -18.41
C ARG A 43 14.48 -35.01 -17.14
N SER A 44 15.00 -35.58 -16.05
CA SER A 44 14.83 -35.20 -14.65
C SER A 44 14.42 -33.73 -14.45
N THR A 45 13.22 -33.53 -13.91
CA THR A 45 12.72 -32.24 -13.44
C THR A 45 13.66 -31.70 -12.36
N PRO A 46 14.34 -30.55 -12.54
CA PRO A 46 14.98 -29.86 -11.44
C PRO A 46 13.91 -29.48 -10.42
N PRO A 47 14.20 -29.42 -9.11
CA PRO A 47 13.22 -28.95 -8.14
C PRO A 47 12.76 -27.57 -8.59
N ALA A 48 11.50 -27.48 -8.99
CA ALA A 48 10.88 -26.22 -9.34
C ALA A 48 11.06 -25.32 -8.11
N GLY A 49 11.88 -24.29 -8.24
CA GLY A 49 12.04 -23.31 -7.18
C GLY A 49 10.64 -22.81 -6.85
N LEU A 50 10.19 -23.09 -5.62
CA LEU A 50 8.91 -22.60 -5.12
C LEU A 50 9.06 -21.10 -4.88
N TRP A 51 9.00 -20.33 -5.96
CA TRP A 51 8.66 -18.93 -5.86
C TRP A 51 7.21 -18.88 -5.37
N PRO A 52 6.93 -18.26 -4.22
CA PRO A 52 5.56 -18.14 -3.76
C PRO A 52 4.74 -17.40 -4.83
N SER A 53 3.47 -17.78 -4.97
CA SER A 53 2.53 -17.07 -5.81
C SER A 53 2.65 -15.57 -5.54
N VAL A 54 2.63 -14.75 -6.58
CA VAL A 54 2.59 -13.30 -6.44
C VAL A 54 1.37 -12.89 -5.61
N PHE A 55 1.55 -12.15 -4.52
CA PHE A 55 0.45 -11.54 -3.78
C PHE A 55 0.81 -10.12 -3.32
N ASN A 56 -0.20 -9.25 -3.21
CA ASN A 56 -0.05 -7.89 -2.71
C ASN A 56 0.20 -7.94 -1.19
N LEU A 57 1.44 -7.72 -0.78
CA LEU A 57 1.87 -7.74 0.61
C LEU A 57 1.23 -6.64 1.46
N ALA A 58 0.88 -5.50 0.85
CA ALA A 58 0.30 -4.37 1.56
C ALA A 58 -1.06 -4.72 2.17
N THR A 59 -1.86 -5.57 1.52
CA THR A 59 -3.19 -5.98 2.03
C THR A 59 -3.18 -6.72 3.37
N LYS A 60 -2.03 -7.29 3.75
CA LYS A 60 -1.83 -7.98 5.03
C LYS A 60 -0.91 -7.20 5.98
N ALA A 61 -0.45 -6.03 5.57
CA ALA A 61 0.41 -5.18 6.36
C ALA A 61 -0.37 -4.51 7.50
N ALA A 62 0.33 -4.11 8.55
CA ALA A 62 -0.17 -3.07 9.45
C ALA A 62 0.27 -1.71 8.90
N ILE A 63 -0.65 -0.76 8.82
CA ILE A 63 -0.36 0.60 8.40
C ILE A 63 -0.78 1.59 9.49
N THR A 64 0.04 2.61 9.70
CA THR A 64 -0.30 3.75 10.56
C THR A 64 0.13 5.05 9.89
N ALA A 65 -0.56 6.14 10.20
CA ALA A 65 -0.18 7.49 9.81
C ALA A 65 -0.13 8.37 11.07
N ASN A 66 0.78 9.34 11.10
CA ASN A 66 0.86 10.27 12.23
C ASN A 66 -0.33 11.24 12.29
N ALA A 67 -1.03 11.44 11.17
CA ALA A 67 -2.22 12.28 11.08
C ALA A 67 -3.12 11.82 9.93
N THR A 68 -4.42 11.68 10.19
CA THR A 68 -5.45 11.42 9.18
C THR A 68 -6.52 12.50 9.27
N CYS A 69 -7.10 12.91 8.13
CA CYS A 69 -8.16 13.90 8.17
C CYS A 69 -9.36 13.40 8.98
N GLY A 70 -10.07 14.33 9.60
CA GLY A 70 -11.29 14.01 10.32
C GLY A 70 -11.09 13.41 11.72
N GLU A 71 -9.85 13.17 12.16
CA GLU A 71 -9.55 12.61 13.50
C GLU A 71 -9.84 13.60 14.63
N ARG A 72 -9.80 14.90 14.36
CA ARG A 72 -10.11 15.97 15.33
C ARG A 72 -11.50 16.58 15.14
N GLY A 73 -12.35 15.93 14.33
CA GLY A 73 -13.68 16.42 13.96
C GLY A 73 -13.78 16.74 12.48
N ARG A 74 -14.89 17.36 12.07
CA ARG A 74 -15.16 17.67 10.66
C ARG A 74 -14.12 18.61 10.04
N GLU A 75 -13.55 18.19 8.93
CA GLU A 75 -12.56 18.92 8.13
C GLU A 75 -13.04 19.10 6.68
N GLU A 76 -12.66 20.20 6.04
CA GLU A 76 -12.86 20.45 4.60
C GLU A 76 -11.54 20.28 3.85
N PHE A 77 -11.61 19.65 2.67
CA PHE A 77 -10.47 19.52 1.77
C PHE A 77 -10.88 19.93 0.36
N CYS A 78 -9.94 20.46 -0.42
CA CYS A 78 -10.17 20.81 -1.82
C CYS A 78 -9.07 20.20 -2.70
N ARG A 79 -9.47 19.56 -3.80
CA ARG A 79 -8.56 19.05 -4.83
C ARG A 79 -8.71 19.89 -6.09
N MET A 80 -7.60 20.40 -6.62
CA MET A 80 -7.60 20.99 -7.95
C MET A 80 -7.87 19.90 -8.99
N VAL A 81 -8.79 20.14 -9.92
CA VAL A 81 -8.95 19.33 -11.13
C VAL A 81 -8.41 20.09 -12.33
N ASP A 82 -8.13 19.38 -13.42
CA ASP A 82 -7.43 19.88 -14.62
C ASP A 82 -8.06 21.14 -15.26
N ASN A 83 -9.33 21.43 -14.94
CA ASN A 83 -10.07 22.59 -15.42
C ASN A 83 -9.87 23.86 -14.56
N GLY A 84 -8.94 23.86 -13.61
CA GLY A 84 -8.64 24.99 -12.72
C GLY A 84 -9.71 25.29 -11.66
N LYS A 85 -10.80 24.53 -11.60
CA LYS A 85 -11.81 24.63 -10.54
C LYS A 85 -11.50 23.62 -9.44
N GLY A 86 -11.36 24.08 -8.19
CA GLY A 86 -11.24 23.17 -7.05
C GLY A 86 -12.54 22.41 -6.81
N ARG A 87 -12.46 21.10 -6.59
CA ARG A 87 -13.55 20.30 -6.03
C ARG A 87 -13.30 20.12 -4.54
N CYS A 88 -14.19 20.64 -3.72
CA CYS A 88 -14.11 20.51 -2.26
C CYS A 88 -15.03 19.40 -1.74
N GLY A 89 -14.63 18.81 -0.62
CA GLY A 89 -15.33 17.73 0.05
C GLY A 89 -15.14 17.83 1.57
N ILE A 90 -15.89 17.01 2.29
CA ILE A 90 -15.81 16.94 3.75
C ILE A 90 -15.15 15.63 4.15
N CYS A 91 -14.16 15.72 5.04
CA CYS A 91 -13.60 14.60 5.76
C CYS A 91 -14.04 14.62 7.23
N ASP A 92 -14.61 13.53 7.70
CA ASP A 92 -15.00 13.34 9.09
C ASP A 92 -14.91 11.85 9.42
N ASN A 93 -13.95 11.49 10.27
CA ASN A 93 -13.68 10.10 10.62
C ASN A 93 -14.82 9.47 11.45
N PHE A 94 -15.62 10.30 12.12
CA PHE A 94 -16.74 9.89 12.96
C PHE A 94 -18.11 10.05 12.28
N SER A 95 -18.15 10.63 11.08
CA SER A 95 -19.38 10.84 10.32
C SER A 95 -20.14 9.53 10.08
N PRO A 96 -21.47 9.48 10.24
CA PRO A 96 -22.25 8.28 9.91
C PRO A 96 -22.21 7.94 8.41
N ASP A 97 -21.93 8.94 7.56
CA ASP A 97 -21.72 8.76 6.12
C ASP A 97 -20.30 8.21 5.86
N PRO A 98 -20.15 6.97 5.36
CA PRO A 98 -18.85 6.37 5.07
C PRO A 98 -18.09 7.10 3.95
N GLY A 99 -18.78 7.84 3.08
CA GLY A 99 -18.17 8.59 1.97
C GLY A 99 -17.33 9.79 2.43
N LYS A 100 -17.49 10.20 3.70
CA LYS A 100 -16.70 11.27 4.33
C LYS A 100 -15.55 10.73 5.18
N ARG A 101 -15.42 9.41 5.32
CA ARG A 101 -14.33 8.78 6.08
C ARG A 101 -13.18 8.49 5.13
N HIS A 102 -11.95 8.72 5.55
CA HIS A 102 -10.75 8.48 4.73
C HIS A 102 -9.61 7.89 5.57
N SER A 103 -9.88 6.80 6.27
CA SER A 103 -8.95 6.14 7.19
C SER A 103 -7.68 5.63 6.49
N VAL A 104 -6.55 5.59 7.21
CA VAL A 104 -5.26 5.07 6.70
C VAL A 104 -5.36 3.63 6.19
N ASN A 105 -6.27 2.84 6.76
CA ASN A 105 -6.51 1.46 6.31
C ASN A 105 -7.05 1.39 4.88
N PHE A 106 -7.70 2.43 4.37
CA PHE A 106 -8.21 2.45 2.99
C PHE A 106 -7.09 2.46 1.95
N ALA A 107 -5.86 2.79 2.33
CA ALA A 107 -4.71 2.70 1.44
C ALA A 107 -4.27 1.24 1.17
N ILE A 108 -4.69 0.28 2.01
CA ILE A 108 -4.24 -1.12 1.93
C ILE A 108 -5.38 -2.14 1.90
N ASP A 109 -6.65 -1.71 2.04
CA ASP A 109 -7.78 -2.64 2.15
C ASP A 109 -8.20 -3.29 0.81
N GLY A 110 -7.56 -2.92 -0.30
CA GLY A 110 -7.87 -3.43 -1.64
C GLY A 110 -9.17 -2.88 -2.24
N SER A 111 -9.80 -1.90 -1.60
CA SER A 111 -10.97 -1.19 -2.13
C SER A 111 -10.57 0.03 -2.97
N ASN A 112 -11.54 0.63 -3.68
CA ASN A 112 -11.34 1.90 -4.40
C ASN A 112 -11.43 3.14 -3.48
N ARG A 113 -11.44 2.94 -2.16
CA ARG A 113 -11.39 4.05 -1.20
C ARG A 113 -9.96 4.55 -1.08
N TRP A 114 -9.81 5.74 -0.52
CA TRP A 114 -8.50 6.35 -0.32
C TRP A 114 -8.35 6.85 1.11
N TRP A 115 -7.11 6.85 1.59
CA TRP A 115 -6.72 7.60 2.77
C TRP A 115 -6.48 9.07 2.41
N GLN A 116 -6.78 9.98 3.34
CA GLN A 116 -6.60 11.41 3.16
C GLN A 116 -5.93 12.01 4.41
N SER A 117 -4.87 12.77 4.21
CA SER A 117 -4.22 13.58 5.25
C SER A 117 -5.05 14.81 5.60
N PRO A 118 -4.82 15.42 6.78
CA PRO A 118 -5.35 16.74 7.09
C PRO A 118 -4.85 17.78 6.09
N ALA A 119 -5.67 18.80 5.81
CA ALA A 119 -5.25 19.91 4.96
C ALA A 119 -4.22 20.81 5.70
N ILE A 120 -3.25 21.37 4.96
CA ILE A 120 -2.26 22.34 5.49
C ILE A 120 -2.94 23.53 6.19
N TYR A 121 -4.14 23.90 5.75
CA TYR A 121 -4.95 24.95 6.38
C TYR A 121 -5.15 24.73 7.90
N TYR A 122 -5.21 23.47 8.36
CA TYR A 122 -5.39 23.13 9.77
C TYR A 122 -4.09 23.17 10.59
N GLY A 123 -2.95 23.49 9.97
CA GLY A 123 -1.71 23.81 10.65
C GLY A 123 -0.44 23.42 9.89
N PRO A 124 0.68 24.12 10.14
CA PRO A 124 1.94 23.90 9.44
C PRO A 124 2.54 22.52 9.72
N GLN A 125 2.20 21.88 10.84
CA GLN A 125 2.63 20.51 11.15
C GLN A 125 2.10 19.48 10.14
N TYR A 126 1.08 19.83 9.34
CA TYR A 126 0.54 18.96 8.29
C TYR A 126 1.19 19.21 6.93
N GLU A 127 2.22 20.05 6.84
CA GLU A 127 3.08 20.15 5.66
C GLU A 127 3.74 18.79 5.36
N PHE A 128 4.10 18.05 6.41
CA PHE A 128 4.64 16.70 6.32
C PHE A 128 3.84 15.71 7.14
N VAL A 129 3.56 14.55 6.55
CA VAL A 129 2.96 13.42 7.25
C VAL A 129 3.84 12.20 7.10
N THR A 130 3.83 11.35 8.10
CA THR A 130 4.59 10.11 8.11
C THR A 130 3.65 8.93 8.13
N ILE A 131 3.88 8.01 7.19
CA ILE A 131 3.18 6.73 7.09
C ILE A 131 4.18 5.63 7.41
N THR A 132 3.77 4.71 8.28
CA THR A 132 4.52 3.51 8.62
C THR A 132 3.76 2.29 8.12
N ILE A 133 4.45 1.38 7.43
CA ILE A 133 3.91 0.12 6.94
C ILE A 133 4.79 -1.02 7.46
N ASP A 134 4.20 -1.91 8.25
CA ASP A 134 4.80 -3.20 8.63
C ASP A 134 4.20 -4.31 7.79
N LEU A 135 4.98 -4.83 6.84
CA LEU A 135 4.57 -5.90 5.93
C LEU A 135 4.42 -7.26 6.62
N LYS A 136 4.78 -7.38 7.91
CA LYS A 136 4.73 -8.62 8.70
C LYS A 136 5.40 -9.82 8.04
N GLN A 137 6.32 -9.57 7.10
CA GLN A 137 7.15 -10.60 6.50
C GLN A 137 8.15 -11.06 7.55
N ASN A 138 7.77 -12.09 8.29
CA ASN A 138 8.68 -12.80 9.15
C ASN A 138 9.75 -13.41 8.24
N LYS A 139 11.02 -13.08 8.47
CA LYS A 139 12.15 -13.78 7.85
C LYS A 139 12.06 -15.24 8.28
N LEU A 140 11.44 -16.09 7.47
CA LEU A 140 11.80 -17.51 7.42
C LEU A 140 13.06 -17.61 6.55
N CYS A 141 14.14 -17.00 7.00
CA CYS A 141 15.47 -17.43 6.57
C CYS A 141 16.00 -18.24 7.74
N GLY A 142 16.14 -19.55 7.53
CA GLY A 142 16.26 -20.61 8.52
C GLY A 142 16.90 -20.23 9.87
N THR A 143 16.11 -20.27 10.93
CA THR A 143 16.61 -20.79 12.20
C THR A 143 16.76 -22.30 12.02
N LEU A 144 17.92 -22.73 11.51
CA LEU A 144 18.44 -24.02 11.95
C LEU A 144 18.54 -23.90 13.47
N ASN A 145 17.81 -24.76 14.18
CA ASN A 145 17.99 -24.96 15.61
C ASN A 145 19.50 -25.08 15.89
N PRO A 146 20.08 -24.31 16.83
CA PRO A 146 21.41 -24.65 17.34
C PRO A 146 21.24 -25.96 18.11
N GLN A 147 21.64 -27.06 17.49
CA GLN A 147 21.78 -28.34 18.16
C GLN A 147 22.98 -28.21 19.11
N PRO A 148 22.84 -28.54 20.41
CA PRO A 148 23.98 -28.51 21.32
C PRO A 148 24.92 -29.68 20.96
N ASP A 149 26.16 -29.37 20.61
CA ASP A 149 27.23 -30.36 20.52
C ASP A 149 27.56 -30.84 21.94
N THR A 150 27.22 -32.09 22.24
CA THR A 150 27.80 -32.91 23.32
C THR A 150 28.31 -34.21 22.73
#